data_AF-A0A948HHU3-F1
#
_entry.id   AF-A0A948HHU3-F1
#
_cell.length_a   1.000
_cell.length_b   1.000
_cell.length_c   1.000
_cell.angle_alpha   90.00
_cell.angle_beta   90.00
_cell.angle_gamma   90.00
#
_symmetry.space_group_name_H-M   'P 1'
#
loop_
_entity.id
_entity.type
_entity.pdbx_description
1 polymer ?
#
loop_
_entity_poly.entity_id
_entity_poly.type
_entity_poly.pdbx_seq_one_letter_code
_entity_poly.pdbx_strand_id
1 'polypeptide(L)'
;MHDTLHLRRCRTLYLEPRQQTSFDLRALVSGGTGMTLRSVWTALAPHLPAPVELNESQVLLLGRLDPERWEPRPAGEDDSDLRYLLAHGLVQAQGADRDALAEREAQLRQVPWWGPAAMLHWQGRWQGQDSVKALESAGLHTAAGLRAHLGPPPPALAPHAGEPRRLPRQPEEAFDRSLRERSTCRNFDTAQPLPLAELSRLLQRTLAETGRQVVEEDAVFLKKNVPSAGGLHPTEAYLLVQHVEGLQAGLYHYDPASHGVSALPSDARSMAELAVLFTAGQHWFADAPVLIVLAPRFARTYWKYRHHPKAYRAVILDVGHISQLLLTCATEQGLGAFVTAAINEQDIEQVLGMDPMQLSPLAVCGVGWRAQQMSTSEFDPGGQVWTPVLTAEPPTG
;
A
#
# COMPACT_ATOMS: atom_id res chain seq x y z
N MET A 1 -16.99 45.78 16.73
CA MET A 1 -17.48 44.48 16.25
C MET A 1 -16.34 43.49 16.49
N HIS A 2 -16.44 42.64 17.51
CA HIS A 2 -15.54 41.49 17.60
C HIS A 2 -15.93 40.57 16.45
N ASP A 3 -15.00 40.35 15.53
CA ASP A 3 -15.19 39.39 14.45
C ASP A 3 -15.34 38.01 15.10
N THR A 4 -16.55 37.43 15.02
CA THR A 4 -16.83 36.16 15.68
C THR A 4 -16.05 35.08 14.94
N LEU A 5 -14.99 34.57 15.57
CA LEU A 5 -14.19 33.47 15.02
C LEU A 5 -15.10 32.25 14.81
N HIS A 6 -15.22 31.80 13.56
CA HIS A 6 -15.94 30.58 13.22
C HIS A 6 -14.97 29.41 13.13
N LEU A 7 -15.32 28.30 13.75
CA LEU A 7 -14.51 27.12 13.93
C LEU A 7 -15.22 25.89 13.38
N ARG A 8 -14.43 24.90 13.01
CA ARG A 8 -14.89 23.53 12.80
C ARG A 8 -13.77 22.58 13.18
N ARG A 9 -14.09 21.34 13.54
CA ARG A 9 -13.04 20.33 13.73
C ARG A 9 -12.70 19.61 12.44
N CYS A 10 -11.59 18.87 12.44
CA CYS A 10 -11.27 17.95 11.35
C CYS A 10 -12.39 16.92 11.12
N ARG A 11 -12.58 16.54 9.85
CA ARG A 11 -13.71 15.67 9.44
C ARG A 11 -13.67 14.30 10.11
N THR A 12 -12.53 13.62 10.03
CA THR A 12 -12.33 12.28 10.59
C THR A 12 -11.46 12.37 11.83
N LEU A 13 -11.99 11.95 12.98
CA LEU A 13 -11.30 11.99 14.27
C LEU A 13 -11.63 10.71 15.05
N TYR A 14 -10.59 10.06 15.57
CA TYR A 14 -10.69 8.99 16.55
C TYR A 14 -10.02 9.44 17.83
N LEU A 15 -10.66 9.17 18.95
CA LEU A 15 -10.13 9.43 20.29
C LEU A 15 -9.96 8.08 20.98
N GLU A 16 -8.71 7.78 21.33
CA GLU A 16 -8.34 6.52 21.97
C GLU A 16 -7.75 6.81 23.35
N PRO A 17 -8.30 6.21 24.43
CA PRO A 17 -7.65 6.25 25.73
C PRO A 17 -6.45 5.29 25.74
N ARG A 18 -5.25 5.80 26.02
CA ARG A 18 -4.02 5.01 26.11
C ARG A 18 -3.41 5.08 27.50
N GLN A 19 -2.72 4.02 27.91
CA GLN A 19 -1.85 4.02 29.08
C GLN A 19 -0.44 4.37 28.65
N GLN A 20 0.13 5.40 29.24
CA GLN A 20 1.53 5.75 29.07
C GLN A 20 2.28 5.61 30.37
N THR A 21 3.47 5.02 30.29
CA THR A 21 4.40 4.97 31.40
C THR A 21 5.11 6.31 31.50
N SER A 22 4.99 6.97 32.64
CA SER A 22 5.70 8.20 32.95
C SER A 22 6.59 8.00 34.17
N PHE A 23 7.62 8.84 34.28
CA PHE A 23 8.53 8.79 35.41
C PHE A 23 8.18 9.90 36.41
N ASP A 24 7.81 9.52 37.63
CA ASP A 24 7.54 10.41 38.73
C ASP A 24 8.66 10.31 39.78
N LEU A 25 9.47 11.36 39.85
CA LEU A 25 10.54 11.50 40.84
C LEU A 25 10.02 11.42 42.27
N ARG A 26 8.78 11.85 42.56
CA ARG A 26 8.20 11.75 43.91
C ARG A 26 7.93 10.30 44.27
N ALA A 27 7.36 9.54 43.33
CA ALA A 27 7.12 8.10 43.49
C ALA A 27 8.44 7.32 43.71
N LEU A 28 9.52 7.73 43.05
CA LEU A 28 10.86 7.15 43.27
C LEU A 28 11.38 7.48 44.68
N VAL A 29 11.33 8.75 45.08
CA VAL A 29 11.85 9.21 46.39
C VAL A 29 11.05 8.65 47.55
N SER A 30 9.78 8.27 47.35
CA SER A 30 8.96 7.55 48.32
C SER A 30 9.21 6.03 48.37
N GLY A 31 10.25 5.50 47.69
CA GLY A 31 10.62 4.09 47.71
C GLY A 31 9.91 3.21 46.67
N GLY A 32 9.20 3.82 45.71
CA GLY A 32 8.60 3.12 44.57
C GLY A 32 9.58 2.99 43.39
N THR A 33 9.12 2.42 42.28
CA THR A 33 9.92 2.25 41.05
C THR A 33 10.16 3.56 40.29
N GLY A 34 9.50 4.66 40.70
CA GLY A 34 9.44 5.90 39.93
C GLY A 34 8.57 5.81 38.67
N MET A 35 8.07 4.63 38.31
CA MET A 35 7.23 4.44 37.13
C MET A 35 5.75 4.55 37.54
N THR A 36 5.03 5.47 36.90
CA THR A 36 3.59 5.64 37.08
C THR A 36 2.89 5.47 35.75
N LEU A 37 1.71 4.85 35.76
CA LEU A 37 0.84 4.75 34.59
C LEU A 37 -0.09 5.95 34.58
N ARG A 38 -0.05 6.74 33.52
CA ARG A 38 -0.95 7.85 33.28
C ARG A 38 -1.88 7.48 32.13
N SER A 39 -3.18 7.68 32.36
CA SER A 39 -4.18 7.61 31.29
C SER A 39 -4.15 8.91 30.50
N VAL A 40 -3.98 8.81 29.18
CA VAL A 40 -3.98 9.96 28.27
C VAL A 40 -4.97 9.73 27.13
N TRP A 41 -5.62 10.79 26.66
CA TRP A 41 -6.39 10.73 25.43
C TRP A 41 -5.46 10.95 24.24
N THR A 42 -5.67 10.19 23.18
CA THR A 42 -4.90 10.33 21.94
C THR A 42 -5.85 10.55 20.77
N ALA A 43 -5.65 11.65 20.04
CA ALA A 43 -6.32 11.93 18.79
C ALA A 43 -5.57 11.32 17.60
N LEU A 44 -6.32 10.64 16.75
CA LEU A 44 -5.87 10.10 15.48
C LEU A 44 -6.76 10.67 14.37
N ALA A 45 -6.16 11.24 13.33
CA ALA A 45 -6.86 11.65 12.12
C ALA A 45 -5.97 11.42 10.87
N PRO A 46 -6.55 11.09 9.70
CA PRO A 46 -5.77 10.74 8.51
C PRO A 46 -4.95 11.89 7.90
N HIS A 47 -5.10 13.13 8.36
CA HIS A 47 -4.26 14.26 7.91
C HIS A 47 -3.09 14.54 8.87
N LEU A 48 -3.09 13.90 10.04
CA LEU A 48 -2.07 14.12 11.07
C LEU A 48 -0.85 13.22 10.83
N PRO A 49 0.39 13.77 10.89
CA PRO A 49 1.60 12.98 10.71
C PRO A 49 1.86 12.01 11.88
N ALA A 50 1.31 12.29 13.06
CA ALA A 50 1.45 11.47 14.25
C ALA A 50 0.22 11.64 15.17
N PRO A 51 -0.03 10.69 16.09
CA PRO A 51 -1.05 10.84 17.11
C PRO A 51 -0.80 12.07 18.01
N VAL A 52 -1.86 12.76 18.43
CA VAL A 52 -1.78 13.96 19.28
C VAL A 52 -2.34 13.66 20.67
N GLU A 53 -1.55 13.89 21.72
CA GLU A 53 -2.04 13.74 23.11
C GLU A 53 -3.02 14.87 23.45
N LEU A 54 -4.11 14.54 24.16
CA LEU A 54 -5.14 15.47 24.58
C LEU A 54 -5.42 15.36 26.08
N ASN A 55 -5.78 16.49 26.67
CA ASN A 55 -6.41 16.52 28.00
C ASN A 55 -7.95 16.34 27.87
N GLU A 56 -8.65 16.23 29.00
CA GLU A 56 -10.10 16.00 29.01
C GLU A 56 -10.90 17.19 28.44
N SER A 57 -10.50 18.44 28.72
CA SER A 57 -11.20 19.63 28.23
C SER A 57 -11.10 19.76 26.71
N GLN A 58 -9.94 19.43 26.13
CA GLN A 58 -9.72 19.39 24.68
C GLN A 58 -10.59 18.33 24.00
N VAL A 59 -10.72 17.14 24.60
CA VAL A 59 -11.62 16.08 24.11
C VAL A 59 -13.07 16.57 24.11
N LEU A 60 -13.51 17.22 25.18
CA LEU A 60 -14.87 17.77 25.26
C LEU A 60 -15.10 18.89 24.25
N LEU A 61 -14.13 19.78 24.05
CA LEU A 61 -14.19 20.84 23.05
C LEU A 61 -14.30 20.27 21.63
N LEU A 62 -13.49 19.27 21.28
CA LEU A 62 -13.60 18.56 20.00
C LEU A 62 -14.98 17.91 19.84
N GLY A 63 -15.55 17.34 20.91
CA GLY A 63 -16.89 16.76 20.88
C GLY A 63 -18.02 17.76 20.61
N ARG A 64 -17.79 19.06 20.86
CA ARG A 64 -18.77 20.14 20.69
C ARG A 64 -18.74 20.81 19.32
N LEU A 65 -17.64 20.69 18.58
CA LEU A 65 -17.47 21.34 17.27
C LEU A 65 -18.00 20.46 16.13
N ASP A 66 -18.76 21.06 15.20
CA ASP A 66 -19.21 20.38 13.98
C ASP A 66 -18.00 20.10 13.03
N PRO A 67 -17.94 18.90 12.42
CA PRO A 67 -16.89 18.58 11.45
C PRO A 67 -17.09 19.18 10.06
N GLU A 68 -18.30 19.60 9.69
CA GLU A 68 -18.64 20.05 8.34
C GLU A 68 -18.91 21.56 8.31
N ARG A 69 -19.69 22.05 9.27
CA ARG A 69 -20.18 23.42 9.33
C ARG A 69 -19.22 24.31 10.12
N TRP A 70 -19.03 25.52 9.63
CA TRP A 70 -18.35 26.59 10.37
C TRP A 70 -19.33 27.15 11.40
N GLU A 71 -18.98 27.03 12.68
CA GLU A 71 -19.82 27.45 13.79
C GLU A 71 -19.11 28.50 14.64
N PRO A 72 -19.83 29.45 15.26
CA PRO A 72 -19.20 30.41 16.15
C PRO A 72 -18.51 29.68 17.31
N ARG A 73 -17.37 30.21 17.75
CA ARG A 73 -16.64 29.68 18.91
C ARG A 73 -17.59 29.45 20.10
N PRO A 74 -17.57 28.27 20.75
CA PRO A 74 -18.39 28.01 21.94
C PRO A 74 -18.02 28.94 23.11
N ALA A 75 -19.02 29.39 23.86
CA ALA A 75 -18.82 30.28 25.00
C ALA A 75 -18.19 29.55 26.20
N GLY A 76 -17.26 30.22 26.89
CA GLY A 76 -16.64 29.69 28.12
C GLY A 76 -15.50 28.70 27.91
N GLU A 77 -15.04 28.49 26.67
CA GLU A 77 -13.90 27.62 26.36
C GLU A 77 -12.55 28.30 26.66
N ASP A 78 -11.59 27.54 27.16
CA ASP A 78 -10.23 28.02 27.43
C ASP A 78 -9.50 28.37 26.11
N ASP A 79 -8.99 29.61 26.03
CA ASP A 79 -8.14 30.08 24.92
C ASP A 79 -6.89 29.22 24.73
N SER A 80 -6.40 28.58 25.78
CA SER A 80 -5.22 27.70 25.73
C SER A 80 -5.50 26.41 24.96
N ASP A 81 -6.63 25.75 25.24
CA ASP A 81 -7.04 24.51 24.58
C ASP A 81 -7.37 24.75 23.12
N LEU A 82 -8.10 25.82 22.79
CA LEU A 82 -8.40 26.15 21.40
C LEU A 82 -7.12 26.41 20.58
N ARG A 83 -6.16 27.18 21.13
CA ARG A 83 -4.88 27.43 20.48
C ARG A 83 -4.10 26.13 20.26
N TYR A 84 -4.12 25.23 21.25
CA TYR A 84 -3.49 23.92 21.13
C TYR A 84 -4.12 23.10 19.99
N LEU A 85 -5.45 23.01 19.93
CA LEU A 85 -6.16 22.24 18.91
C LEU A 85 -5.98 22.81 17.49
N LEU A 86 -5.95 24.14 17.35
CA LEU A 86 -5.64 24.82 16.09
C LEU A 86 -4.22 24.49 15.64
N ALA A 87 -3.23 24.62 16.52
CA ALA A 87 -1.82 24.35 16.21
C ALA A 87 -1.55 22.90 15.82
N HIS A 88 -2.37 21.95 16.26
CA HIS A 88 -2.27 20.53 15.92
C HIS A 88 -3.21 20.11 14.78
N GLY A 89 -3.87 21.06 14.11
CA GLY A 89 -4.75 20.78 12.96
C GLY A 89 -6.01 19.97 13.31
N LEU A 90 -6.38 19.88 14.58
CA LEU A 90 -7.59 19.18 15.04
C LEU A 90 -8.83 20.07 14.90
N VAL A 91 -8.62 21.38 14.97
CA VAL A 91 -9.61 22.45 14.73
C VAL A 91 -9.07 23.38 13.65
N GLN A 92 -9.96 23.96 12.87
CA GLN A 92 -9.67 24.98 11.87
C GLN A 92 -10.47 26.24 12.18
N ALA A 93 -9.94 27.39 11.81
CA ALA A 93 -10.61 28.68 11.86
C ALA A 93 -10.95 29.20 10.45
N GLN A 94 -12.13 29.77 10.28
CA GLN A 94 -12.56 30.32 9.01
C GLN A 94 -11.76 31.58 8.69
N GLY A 95 -11.25 31.68 7.46
CA GLY A 95 -10.48 32.85 7.00
C GLY A 95 -9.04 32.92 7.52
N ALA A 96 -8.58 31.94 8.28
CA ALA A 96 -7.17 31.81 8.64
C ALA A 96 -6.34 31.31 7.45
N ASP A 97 -5.06 31.71 7.41
CA ASP A 97 -4.09 31.16 6.46
C ASP A 97 -4.00 29.63 6.63
N ARG A 98 -3.98 28.92 5.51
CA ARG A 98 -3.89 27.47 5.52
C ARG A 98 -2.44 27.06 5.74
N ASP A 99 -2.19 26.37 6.85
CA ASP A 99 -0.96 25.62 7.04
C ASP A 99 -1.02 24.25 6.34
N ALA A 100 0.09 23.52 6.35
CA ALA A 100 0.19 22.21 5.71
C ALA A 100 -0.82 21.17 6.26
N LEU A 101 -1.21 21.27 7.54
CA LEU A 101 -2.20 20.35 8.13
C LEU A 101 -3.61 20.68 7.63
N ALA A 102 -3.94 21.96 7.52
CA ALA A 102 -5.19 22.44 6.96
C ALA A 102 -5.31 22.09 5.46
N GLU A 103 -4.22 22.15 4.71
CA GLU A 103 -4.17 21.71 3.31
C GLU A 103 -4.42 20.20 3.16
N ARG A 104 -3.73 19.37 3.94
CA ARG A 104 -3.96 17.91 3.97
C ARG A 104 -5.38 17.54 4.34
N GLU A 105 -5.94 18.23 5.33
CA GLU A 105 -7.32 18.04 5.74
C GLU A 105 -8.30 18.44 4.63
N ALA A 106 -8.02 19.54 3.91
CA ALA A 106 -8.80 19.95 2.77
C ALA A 106 -8.72 18.95 1.61
N GLN A 107 -7.54 18.38 1.33
CA GLN A 107 -7.35 17.29 0.36
C GLN A 107 -8.14 16.04 0.74
N LEU A 108 -8.05 15.59 1.99
CA LEU A 108 -8.82 14.48 2.54
C LEU A 108 -10.32 14.67 2.31
N ARG A 109 -10.84 15.89 2.45
CA ARG A 109 -12.27 16.21 2.24
C ARG A 109 -12.74 16.09 0.80
N GLN A 110 -11.85 16.16 -0.19
CA GLN A 110 -12.20 16.05 -1.62
C GLN A 110 -12.66 14.65 -1.99
N VAL A 111 -12.19 13.64 -1.26
CA VAL A 111 -12.60 12.25 -1.44
C VAL A 111 -13.58 11.88 -0.33
N PRO A 112 -14.80 11.39 -0.65
CA PRO A 112 -15.78 11.01 0.36
C PRO A 112 -15.45 9.66 0.97
N TRP A 113 -14.30 9.57 1.62
CA TRP A 113 -13.80 8.39 2.32
C TRP A 113 -14.79 7.89 3.37
N TRP A 114 -14.79 6.58 3.59
CA TRP A 114 -15.25 6.05 4.87
C TRP A 114 -14.12 6.24 5.89
N GLY A 115 -14.38 6.95 6.99
CA GLY A 115 -13.35 7.36 7.96
C GLY A 115 -12.39 6.24 8.40
N PRO A 116 -12.87 5.03 8.77
CA PRO A 116 -11.98 3.95 9.18
C PRO A 116 -11.08 3.44 8.06
N ALA A 117 -11.54 3.46 6.81
CA ALA A 117 -10.68 3.10 5.67
C ALA A 117 -9.61 4.17 5.40
N ALA A 118 -9.95 5.46 5.51
CA ALA A 118 -8.95 6.53 5.41
C ALA A 118 -7.89 6.39 6.51
N MET A 119 -8.31 6.04 7.73
CA MET A 119 -7.38 5.82 8.84
C MET A 119 -6.49 4.59 8.61
N LEU A 120 -7.08 3.45 8.20
CA LEU A 120 -6.34 2.23 7.90
C LEU A 120 -5.31 2.48 6.80
N HIS A 121 -5.73 3.16 5.73
CA HIS A 121 -4.83 3.54 4.65
C HIS A 121 -3.71 4.41 5.19
N TRP A 122 -4.02 5.53 5.86
CA TRP A 122 -3.05 6.48 6.34
C TRP A 122 -1.99 5.85 7.27
N GLN A 123 -2.43 5.05 8.25
CA GLN A 123 -1.53 4.43 9.23
C GLN A 123 -0.75 3.22 8.68
N GLY A 124 -1.25 2.59 7.61
CA GLY A 124 -0.62 1.40 7.04
C GLY A 124 0.64 1.69 6.22
N ARG A 125 0.87 2.94 5.84
CA ARG A 125 1.93 3.34 4.90
C ARG A 125 3.30 3.36 5.54
N TRP A 126 4.23 2.64 4.94
CA TRP A 126 5.61 2.57 5.41
C TRP A 126 6.46 3.69 4.82
N GLN A 127 7.48 4.06 5.58
CA GLN A 127 8.53 5.00 5.17
C GLN A 127 9.88 4.46 5.64
N GLY A 128 10.86 4.44 4.74
CA GLY A 128 12.25 4.08 5.02
C GLY A 128 12.42 2.69 5.65
N GLN A 129 11.47 1.78 5.45
CA GLN A 129 11.55 0.44 6.02
C GLN A 129 12.50 -0.43 5.20
N ASP A 130 13.30 -1.22 5.92
CA ASP A 130 14.04 -2.37 5.40
C ASP A 130 13.49 -3.63 6.08
N SER A 131 12.47 -4.21 5.43
CA SER A 131 11.72 -5.36 5.95
C SER A 131 12.58 -6.61 6.03
N VAL A 132 13.55 -6.77 5.12
CA VAL A 132 14.49 -7.90 5.10
C VAL A 132 15.43 -7.82 6.29
N LYS A 133 16.11 -6.68 6.47
CA LYS A 133 17.01 -6.47 7.61
C LYS A 133 16.29 -6.57 8.95
N ALA A 134 15.05 -6.07 9.03
CA ALA A 134 14.23 -6.22 10.23
C ALA A 134 13.96 -7.70 10.56
N LEU A 135 13.54 -8.51 9.57
CA LEU A 135 13.33 -9.95 9.75
C LEU A 135 14.63 -10.71 10.06
N GLU A 136 15.74 -10.34 9.45
CA GLU A 136 17.05 -10.92 9.72
C GLU A 136 17.49 -10.67 11.17
N SER A 137 17.42 -9.41 11.61
CA SER A 137 17.80 -9.01 12.97
C SER A 137 16.94 -9.66 14.06
N ALA A 138 15.67 -9.96 13.73
CA ALA A 138 14.76 -10.66 14.63
C ALA A 138 14.86 -12.19 14.53
N GLY A 139 15.71 -12.73 13.63
CA GLY A 139 15.81 -14.17 13.40
C GLY A 139 14.55 -14.80 12.77
N LEU A 140 13.75 -14.00 12.04
CA LEU A 140 12.46 -14.37 11.46
C LEU A 140 12.48 -14.56 9.93
N HIS A 141 13.65 -14.46 9.31
CA HIS A 141 13.81 -14.59 7.85
C HIS A 141 13.74 -16.05 7.33
N THR A 142 13.71 -17.05 8.22
CA THR A 142 13.57 -18.48 7.86
C THR A 142 12.34 -19.10 8.51
N ALA A 143 11.79 -20.16 7.89
CA ALA A 143 10.68 -20.91 8.47
C ALA A 143 11.02 -21.53 9.84
N ALA A 144 12.26 -21.99 10.02
CA ALA A 144 12.75 -22.49 11.30
C ALA A 144 12.80 -21.39 12.36
N GLY A 145 13.30 -20.21 11.99
CA GLY A 145 13.35 -19.03 12.85
C GLY A 145 11.96 -18.53 13.25
N LEU A 146 11.03 -18.43 12.30
CA LEU A 146 9.62 -18.11 12.56
C LEU A 146 9.00 -19.11 13.54
N ARG A 147 9.21 -20.42 13.32
CA ARG A 147 8.68 -21.45 14.22
C ARG A 147 9.27 -21.37 15.63
N ALA A 148 10.55 -21.05 15.75
CA ALA A 148 11.22 -20.94 17.04
C ALA A 148 10.70 -19.76 17.88
N HIS A 149 10.44 -18.62 17.25
CA HIS A 149 10.02 -17.39 17.94
C HIS A 149 8.50 -17.26 18.08
N LEU A 150 7.73 -17.72 17.10
CA LEU A 150 6.27 -17.54 17.02
C LEU A 150 5.48 -18.82 17.30
N GLY A 151 6.15 -19.95 17.44
CA GLY A 151 5.51 -21.27 17.51
C GLY A 151 5.13 -21.82 16.13
N PRO A 152 4.53 -23.02 16.06
CA PRO A 152 4.09 -23.60 14.79
C PRO A 152 2.96 -22.77 14.16
N PRO A 153 2.92 -22.65 12.82
CA PRO A 153 1.80 -21.98 12.17
C PRO A 153 0.50 -22.75 12.40
N PRO A 154 -0.67 -22.09 12.36
CA PRO A 154 -1.95 -22.77 12.30
C PRO A 154 -1.99 -23.79 11.14
N PRO A 155 -2.83 -24.84 11.23
CA PRO A 155 -2.97 -25.81 10.15
C PRO A 155 -3.29 -25.16 8.80
N ALA A 156 -2.63 -25.62 7.73
CA ALA A 156 -2.81 -25.07 6.38
C ALA A 156 -4.24 -25.26 5.82
N LEU A 157 -4.97 -26.24 6.36
CA LEU A 157 -6.36 -26.51 6.02
C LEU A 157 -7.21 -26.44 7.29
N ALA A 158 -8.36 -25.76 7.20
CA ALA A 158 -9.35 -25.79 8.26
C ALA A 158 -9.91 -27.21 8.42
N PRO A 159 -10.20 -27.67 9.65
CA PRO A 159 -10.87 -28.94 9.86
C PRO A 159 -12.29 -28.89 9.27
N HIS A 160 -12.72 -29.97 8.63
CA HIS A 160 -14.09 -30.13 8.13
C HIS A 160 -14.89 -31.06 9.06
N ALA A 161 -16.14 -30.68 9.36
CA ALA A 161 -16.99 -31.41 10.30
C ALA A 161 -17.63 -32.70 9.73
N GLY A 162 -17.59 -32.89 8.40
CA GLY A 162 -18.22 -34.04 7.72
C GLY A 162 -17.30 -34.72 6.71
N GLU A 163 -17.75 -35.84 6.16
CA GLU A 163 -17.02 -36.57 5.12
C GLU A 163 -17.02 -35.79 3.79
N PRO A 164 -15.85 -35.52 3.18
CA PRO A 164 -15.77 -34.73 1.97
C PRO A 164 -16.27 -35.51 0.75
N ARG A 165 -17.21 -34.92 0.01
CA ARG A 165 -17.59 -35.42 -1.33
C ARG A 165 -16.49 -35.09 -2.33
N ARG A 166 -15.83 -36.13 -2.88
CA ARG A 166 -14.78 -35.96 -3.89
C ARG A 166 -15.37 -35.49 -5.22
N LEU A 167 -14.80 -34.44 -5.80
CA LEU A 167 -15.12 -33.96 -7.15
C LEU A 167 -14.23 -34.68 -8.19
N PRO A 168 -14.73 -34.98 -9.40
CA PRO A 168 -13.93 -35.59 -10.45
C PRO A 168 -12.89 -34.60 -10.99
N ARG A 169 -11.63 -35.05 -11.11
CA ARG A 169 -10.57 -34.29 -11.76
C ARG A 169 -10.78 -34.29 -13.28
N GLN A 170 -10.62 -33.13 -13.91
CA GLN A 170 -10.69 -32.99 -15.36
C GLN A 170 -9.30 -33.18 -15.98
N PRO A 171 -9.21 -33.60 -17.26
CA PRO A 171 -7.96 -33.58 -18.01
C PRO A 171 -7.38 -32.18 -18.08
N GLU A 172 -6.05 -32.09 -18.18
CA GLU A 172 -5.35 -30.81 -18.25
C GLU A 172 -5.38 -30.22 -19.66
N GLU A 173 -5.48 -28.90 -19.72
CA GLU A 173 -5.41 -28.08 -20.91
C GLU A 173 -4.14 -27.22 -20.92
N ALA A 174 -3.87 -26.54 -22.05
CA ALA A 174 -2.71 -25.66 -22.18
C ALA A 174 -2.68 -24.54 -21.13
N PHE A 175 -3.86 -24.05 -20.74
CA PHE A 175 -3.97 -23.02 -19.69
C PHE A 175 -3.54 -23.55 -18.31
N ASP A 176 -3.86 -24.80 -17.98
CA ASP A 176 -3.47 -25.41 -16.70
C ASP A 176 -1.95 -25.52 -16.54
N ARG A 177 -1.22 -25.69 -17.66
CA ARG A 177 0.25 -25.64 -17.65
C ARG A 177 0.75 -24.28 -17.19
N SER A 178 0.23 -23.19 -17.75
CA SER A 178 0.61 -21.84 -17.34
C SER A 178 0.29 -21.58 -15.86
N LEU A 179 -0.84 -22.09 -15.35
CA LEU A 179 -1.18 -21.99 -13.93
C LEU A 179 -0.19 -22.71 -13.01
N ARG A 180 0.35 -23.86 -13.46
CA ARG A 180 1.37 -24.63 -12.73
C ARG A 180 2.76 -23.99 -12.78
N GLU A 181 3.15 -23.46 -13.93
CA GLU A 181 4.43 -22.77 -14.14
C GLU A 181 4.48 -21.41 -13.43
N ARG A 182 3.31 -20.82 -13.14
CA ARG A 182 3.25 -19.53 -12.44
C ARG A 182 3.81 -19.68 -11.03
N SER A 183 4.99 -19.10 -10.82
CA SER A 183 5.67 -18.94 -9.53
C SER A 183 6.03 -17.48 -9.29
N THR A 184 6.16 -17.08 -8.02
CA THR A 184 6.70 -15.75 -7.69
C THR A 184 8.21 -15.78 -7.89
N CYS A 185 8.70 -14.97 -8.83
CA CYS A 185 10.12 -14.89 -9.14
C CYS A 185 10.86 -13.98 -8.15
N ARG A 186 12.02 -14.44 -7.69
CA ARG A 186 12.98 -13.73 -6.83
C ARG A 186 14.40 -13.80 -7.40
N ASN A 187 14.57 -14.35 -8.60
CA ASN A 187 15.87 -14.48 -9.24
C ASN A 187 15.75 -13.92 -10.66
N PHE A 188 16.12 -12.67 -10.84
CA PHE A 188 16.09 -12.00 -12.14
C PHE A 188 17.48 -12.04 -12.80
N ASP A 189 17.52 -12.25 -14.11
CA ASP A 189 18.72 -12.01 -14.90
C ASP A 189 18.88 -10.49 -15.12
N THR A 190 19.85 -9.90 -14.43
CA THR A 190 20.11 -8.46 -14.49
C THR A 190 20.95 -8.05 -15.70
N ALA A 191 21.62 -9.01 -16.35
CA ALA A 191 22.45 -8.76 -17.53
C ALA A 191 21.63 -8.73 -18.82
N GLN A 192 20.53 -9.48 -18.88
CA GLN A 192 19.67 -9.52 -20.05
C GLN A 192 18.60 -8.40 -20.01
N PRO A 193 18.60 -7.44 -20.96
CA PRO A 193 17.54 -6.44 -21.04
C PRO A 193 16.18 -7.10 -21.37
N LEU A 194 15.11 -6.53 -20.83
CA LEU A 194 13.75 -6.88 -21.25
C LEU A 194 13.43 -6.17 -22.58
N PRO A 195 13.08 -6.89 -23.66
CA PRO A 195 12.66 -6.24 -24.90
C PRO A 195 11.40 -5.40 -24.68
N LEU A 196 11.34 -4.18 -25.21
CA LEU A 196 10.14 -3.32 -25.09
C LEU A 196 8.87 -4.01 -25.60
N ALA A 197 8.98 -4.87 -26.62
CA ALA A 197 7.84 -5.62 -27.14
C ALA A 197 7.20 -6.54 -26.09
N GLU A 198 8.00 -7.17 -25.22
CA GLU A 198 7.51 -8.04 -24.14
C GLU A 198 6.85 -7.21 -23.03
N LEU A 199 7.47 -6.09 -22.64
CA LEU A 199 6.85 -5.15 -21.69
C LEU A 199 5.54 -4.58 -22.23
N SER A 200 5.53 -4.11 -23.48
CA SER A 200 4.35 -3.56 -24.15
C SER A 200 3.22 -4.59 -24.21
N ARG A 201 3.50 -5.83 -24.62
CA ARG A 201 2.49 -6.91 -24.64
C ARG A 201 1.91 -7.17 -23.25
N LEU A 202 2.75 -7.20 -22.21
CA LEU A 202 2.28 -7.37 -20.83
C LEU A 202 1.37 -6.22 -20.40
N LEU A 203 1.79 -4.96 -20.59
CA LEU A 203 1.00 -3.78 -20.23
C LEU A 203 -0.31 -3.72 -21.03
N GLN A 204 -0.28 -4.10 -22.31
CA GLN A 204 -1.47 -4.16 -23.16
C GLN A 204 -2.51 -5.15 -22.60
N ARG A 205 -2.07 -6.36 -22.25
CA ARG A 205 -2.97 -7.41 -21.75
C ARG A 205 -3.54 -7.08 -20.37
N THR A 206 -2.77 -6.40 -19.53
CA THR A 206 -3.08 -6.25 -18.09
C THR A 206 -3.71 -4.90 -17.73
N LEU A 207 -3.31 -3.84 -18.42
CA LEU A 207 -3.60 -2.46 -17.99
C LEU A 207 -4.23 -1.60 -19.09
N ALA A 208 -4.00 -1.88 -20.38
CA ALA A 208 -4.60 -1.12 -21.45
C ALA A 208 -6.13 -1.20 -21.43
N GLU A 209 -6.73 -0.14 -21.93
CA GLU A 209 -8.14 -0.13 -22.29
C GLU A 209 -8.36 -1.06 -23.49
N THR A 210 -9.34 -1.96 -23.38
CA THR A 210 -9.82 -2.81 -24.49
C THR A 210 -11.15 -2.35 -25.06
N GLY A 211 -11.78 -1.38 -24.41
CA GLY A 211 -12.94 -0.65 -24.90
C GLY A 211 -13.39 0.40 -23.88
N ARG A 212 -14.28 1.29 -24.30
CA ARG A 212 -14.91 2.27 -23.40
C ARG A 212 -16.39 2.43 -23.70
N GLN A 213 -17.13 2.78 -22.66
CA GLN A 213 -18.52 3.20 -22.74
C GLN A 213 -18.63 4.61 -22.17
N VAL A 214 -19.12 5.54 -22.99
CA VAL A 214 -19.50 6.89 -22.56
C VAL A 214 -20.99 6.84 -22.24
N VAL A 215 -21.35 6.98 -20.97
CA VAL A 215 -22.75 6.98 -20.52
C VAL A 215 -23.33 8.39 -20.56
N GLU A 216 -22.52 9.37 -20.18
CA GLU A 216 -22.77 10.83 -20.24
C GLU A 216 -21.44 11.51 -20.59
N GLU A 217 -21.44 12.82 -20.89
CA GLU A 217 -20.25 13.59 -21.28
C GLU A 217 -19.03 13.35 -20.37
N ASP A 218 -19.24 13.38 -19.04
CA ASP A 218 -18.20 13.18 -18.02
C ASP A 218 -18.16 11.76 -17.43
N ALA A 219 -19.01 10.85 -17.91
CA ALA A 219 -19.17 9.51 -17.34
C ALA A 219 -18.66 8.42 -18.28
N VAL A 220 -17.33 8.32 -18.39
CA VAL A 220 -16.64 7.30 -19.19
C VAL A 220 -16.28 6.09 -18.32
N PHE A 221 -16.60 4.89 -18.76
CA PHE A 221 -16.22 3.61 -18.13
C PHE A 221 -15.33 2.81 -19.06
N LEU A 222 -14.24 2.27 -18.53
CA LEU A 222 -13.30 1.46 -19.30
C LEU A 222 -13.66 -0.01 -19.20
N LYS A 223 -13.39 -0.76 -20.26
CA LYS A 223 -13.30 -2.21 -20.27
C LYS A 223 -11.81 -2.56 -20.28
N LYS A 224 -11.41 -3.41 -19.34
CA LYS A 224 -10.10 -4.06 -19.30
C LYS A 224 -10.28 -5.59 -19.16
N ASN A 225 -9.18 -6.33 -19.28
CA ASN A 225 -9.17 -7.79 -19.13
C ASN A 225 -9.24 -8.27 -17.68
N VAL A 226 -9.23 -7.36 -16.72
CA VAL A 226 -9.47 -7.62 -15.29
C VAL A 226 -10.84 -7.09 -14.88
N PRO A 227 -11.53 -7.71 -13.91
CA PRO A 227 -12.71 -7.11 -13.31
C PRO A 227 -12.32 -5.93 -12.41
N SER A 228 -13.23 -4.95 -12.32
CA SER A 228 -13.14 -3.84 -11.36
C SER A 228 -14.51 -3.57 -10.75
N ALA A 229 -14.55 -3.26 -9.46
CA ALA A 229 -15.81 -2.98 -8.77
C ALA A 229 -16.57 -1.82 -9.45
N GLY A 230 -17.78 -2.13 -9.93
CA GLY A 230 -18.62 -1.18 -10.64
C GLY A 230 -18.06 -0.70 -11.99
N GLY A 231 -17.05 -1.38 -12.54
CA GLY A 231 -16.40 -1.02 -13.81
C GLY A 231 -15.57 0.26 -13.73
N LEU A 232 -15.13 0.67 -12.54
CA LEU A 232 -14.56 2.00 -12.31
C LEU A 232 -13.08 2.11 -12.71
N HIS A 233 -12.35 1.00 -12.65
CA HIS A 233 -10.92 0.88 -12.96
C HIS A 233 -10.07 2.01 -12.35
N PRO A 234 -10.02 2.14 -11.01
CA PRO A 234 -9.36 3.25 -10.33
C PRO A 234 -7.83 3.18 -10.36
N THR A 235 -7.25 2.00 -10.63
CA THR A 235 -5.81 1.74 -10.54
C THR A 235 -5.05 2.28 -11.74
N GLU A 236 -4.16 3.23 -11.46
CA GLU A 236 -3.12 3.74 -12.37
C GLU A 236 -1.85 2.89 -12.22
N ALA A 237 -0.99 2.92 -13.24
CA ALA A 237 0.29 2.21 -13.24
C ALA A 237 1.45 3.18 -13.48
N TYR A 238 2.43 3.13 -12.59
CA TYR A 238 3.68 3.90 -12.71
C TYR A 238 4.83 2.92 -12.85
N LEU A 239 5.78 3.22 -13.73
CA LEU A 239 6.90 2.34 -14.05
C LEU A 239 8.18 2.93 -13.48
N LEU A 240 8.97 2.09 -12.81
CA LEU A 240 10.39 2.33 -12.57
C LEU A 240 11.15 1.41 -13.52
N VAL A 241 11.74 1.99 -14.55
CA VAL A 241 12.43 1.28 -15.63
C VAL A 241 13.93 1.30 -15.36
N GLN A 242 14.54 0.11 -15.31
CA GLN A 242 15.98 -0.07 -15.07
C GLN A 242 16.70 -0.56 -16.33
N HIS A 243 16.18 -1.63 -16.96
CA HIS A 243 16.87 -2.30 -18.06
C HIS A 243 15.90 -2.85 -19.11
N VAL A 244 15.28 -1.94 -19.87
CA VAL A 244 14.35 -2.25 -20.97
C VAL A 244 14.94 -1.77 -22.29
N GLU A 245 15.05 -2.65 -23.28
CA GLU A 245 15.58 -2.30 -24.60
C GLU A 245 14.65 -1.30 -25.29
N GLY A 246 15.19 -0.17 -25.76
CA GLY A 246 14.39 0.86 -26.45
C GLY A 246 13.59 1.79 -25.55
N LEU A 247 13.74 1.69 -24.22
CA LEU A 247 13.16 2.62 -23.25
C LEU A 247 14.22 3.05 -22.24
N GLN A 248 14.46 4.36 -22.12
CA GLN A 248 15.48 4.89 -21.22
C GLN A 248 15.13 4.56 -19.76
N ALA A 249 16.14 4.22 -18.95
CA ALA A 249 15.96 4.06 -17.51
C ALA A 249 15.41 5.35 -16.88
N GLY A 250 14.39 5.22 -16.02
CA GLY A 250 13.67 6.35 -15.47
C GLY A 250 12.30 5.98 -14.92
N LEU A 251 11.56 7.01 -14.49
CA LEU A 251 10.21 6.91 -13.96
C LEU A 251 9.19 7.28 -15.05
N TYR A 252 8.10 6.55 -15.14
CA TYR A 252 7.06 6.77 -16.14
C TYR A 252 5.65 6.62 -15.56
N HIS A 253 4.67 7.33 -16.11
CA HIS A 253 3.25 7.05 -15.94
C HIS A 253 2.70 6.38 -17.19
N TYR A 254 2.02 5.25 -17.02
CA TYR A 254 1.41 4.50 -18.12
C TYR A 254 -0.01 5.01 -18.39
N ASP A 255 -0.29 5.39 -19.64
CA ASP A 255 -1.62 5.76 -20.10
C ASP A 255 -2.33 4.55 -20.73
N PRO A 256 -3.40 4.03 -20.10
CA PRO A 256 -4.13 2.88 -20.62
C PRO A 256 -4.90 3.19 -21.91
N ALA A 257 -5.24 4.45 -22.20
CA ALA A 257 -6.03 4.83 -23.36
C ALA A 257 -5.19 4.90 -24.64
N SER A 258 -4.01 5.52 -24.56
CA SER A 258 -3.07 5.59 -25.70
C SER A 258 -2.15 4.37 -25.81
N HIS A 259 -2.14 3.49 -24.79
CA HIS A 259 -1.13 2.45 -24.64
C HIS A 259 0.29 3.05 -24.72
N GLY A 260 0.50 4.12 -23.96
CA GLY A 260 1.73 4.92 -23.98
C GLY A 260 2.34 5.08 -22.59
N VAL A 261 3.57 5.58 -22.55
CA VAL A 261 4.25 5.97 -21.31
C VAL A 261 4.72 7.42 -21.40
N SER A 262 4.56 8.17 -20.32
CA SER A 262 5.05 9.54 -20.19
C SER A 262 6.15 9.59 -19.13
N ALA A 263 7.30 10.14 -19.48
CA ALA A 263 8.41 10.30 -18.53
C ALA A 263 8.02 11.25 -17.39
N LEU A 264 8.43 10.89 -16.18
CA LEU A 264 8.26 11.68 -14.96
C LEU A 264 9.58 12.35 -14.57
N PRO A 265 9.56 13.38 -13.70
CA PRO A 265 10.77 13.98 -13.16
C PRO A 265 11.73 12.94 -12.59
N SER A 266 13.03 13.13 -12.85
CA SER A 266 14.08 12.28 -12.30
C SER A 266 14.27 12.51 -10.81
N ASP A 267 14.59 11.45 -10.07
CA ASP A 267 15.09 11.54 -8.69
C ASP A 267 16.62 11.64 -8.68
N ALA A 268 17.20 12.14 -7.58
CA ALA A 268 18.65 12.18 -7.39
C ALA A 268 19.26 10.78 -7.19
N ARG A 269 18.47 9.84 -6.65
CA ARG A 269 18.84 8.43 -6.50
C ARG A 269 18.80 7.72 -7.84
N SER A 270 19.68 6.74 -8.00
CA SER A 270 19.64 5.81 -9.12
C SER A 270 18.37 4.96 -9.12
N MET A 271 18.01 4.40 -10.28
CA MET A 271 16.83 3.52 -10.38
C MET A 271 16.96 2.27 -9.49
N ALA A 272 18.18 1.75 -9.31
CA ALA A 272 18.44 0.62 -8.41
C ALA A 272 18.18 0.99 -6.94
N GLU A 273 18.65 2.17 -6.49
CA GLU A 273 18.38 2.66 -5.13
C GLU A 273 16.88 2.88 -4.90
N LEU A 274 16.18 3.45 -5.88
CA LEU A 274 14.73 3.59 -5.83
C LEU A 274 14.01 2.23 -5.81
N ALA A 275 14.47 1.25 -6.59
CA ALA A 275 13.87 -0.07 -6.63
C ALA A 275 13.93 -0.77 -5.27
N VAL A 276 15.09 -0.71 -4.60
CA VAL A 276 15.27 -1.23 -3.22
C VAL A 276 14.40 -0.48 -2.22
N LEU A 277 14.33 0.85 -2.34
CA LEU A 277 13.48 1.67 -1.49
C LEU A 277 12.00 1.32 -1.67
N PHE A 278 11.52 1.24 -2.90
CA PHE A 278 10.13 0.96 -3.23
C PHE A 278 9.70 -0.41 -2.71
N THR A 279 10.59 -1.40 -2.73
CA THR A 279 10.32 -2.76 -2.24
C THR A 279 10.74 -2.98 -0.78
N ALA A 280 10.92 -1.92 0.01
CA ALA A 280 11.22 -2.01 1.44
C ALA A 280 12.38 -2.97 1.78
N GLY A 281 13.49 -2.87 1.03
CA GLY A 281 14.71 -3.67 1.24
C GLY A 281 14.70 -5.06 0.61
N GLN A 282 13.64 -5.48 -0.07
CA GLN A 282 13.56 -6.76 -0.80
C GLN A 282 14.44 -6.71 -2.07
N HIS A 283 15.76 -6.81 -1.90
CA HIS A 283 16.77 -6.66 -2.96
C HIS A 283 16.52 -7.61 -4.15
N TRP A 284 16.14 -8.86 -3.91
CA TRP A 284 15.80 -9.83 -4.97
C TRP A 284 14.61 -9.41 -5.85
N PHE A 285 13.71 -8.56 -5.34
CA PHE A 285 12.63 -7.97 -6.13
C PHE A 285 13.08 -6.70 -6.84
N ALA A 286 13.98 -5.94 -6.21
CA ALA A 286 14.57 -4.74 -6.80
C ALA A 286 15.41 -5.06 -8.06
N ASP A 287 15.88 -6.29 -8.23
CA ASP A 287 16.64 -6.72 -9.41
C ASP A 287 15.82 -6.84 -10.70
N ALA A 288 14.48 -6.77 -10.63
CA ALA A 288 13.65 -6.82 -11.83
C ALA A 288 13.93 -5.62 -12.77
N PRO A 289 14.10 -5.83 -14.09
CA PRO A 289 14.43 -4.76 -15.04
C PRO A 289 13.37 -3.66 -15.14
N VAL A 290 12.14 -3.93 -14.68
CA VAL A 290 11.08 -2.93 -14.53
C VAL A 290 10.19 -3.28 -13.33
N LEU A 291 9.88 -2.27 -12.52
CA LEU A 291 8.86 -2.31 -11.48
C LEU A 291 7.62 -1.54 -11.93
N ILE A 292 6.45 -2.07 -11.59
CA ILE A 292 5.13 -1.53 -11.92
C ILE A 292 4.42 -1.26 -10.60
N VAL A 293 4.38 0.02 -10.21
CA VAL A 293 3.67 0.51 -9.04
C VAL A 293 2.18 0.62 -9.40
N LEU A 294 1.34 -0.13 -8.68
CA LEU A 294 -0.11 -0.10 -8.83
C LEU A 294 -0.71 0.88 -7.81
N ALA A 295 -1.16 2.04 -8.31
CA ALA A 295 -1.60 3.16 -7.49
C ALA A 295 -3.06 3.54 -7.79
N PRO A 296 -4.02 3.18 -6.92
CA PRO A 296 -5.42 3.56 -7.11
C PRO A 296 -5.72 5.02 -6.84
N ARG A 297 -6.48 5.65 -7.76
CA ARG A 297 -7.16 6.92 -7.52
C ARG A 297 -8.42 6.70 -6.70
N PHE A 298 -8.36 6.96 -5.41
CA PHE A 298 -9.46 6.72 -4.48
C PHE A 298 -10.73 7.48 -4.83
N ALA A 299 -10.60 8.72 -5.32
CA ALA A 299 -11.72 9.55 -5.77
C ALA A 299 -12.58 8.84 -6.82
N ARG A 300 -11.96 8.06 -7.73
CA ARG A 300 -12.66 7.34 -8.80
C ARG A 300 -13.62 6.29 -8.24
N THR A 301 -13.20 5.55 -7.22
CA THR A 301 -14.05 4.55 -6.55
C THR A 301 -15.10 5.21 -5.66
N TYR A 302 -14.67 6.19 -4.86
CA TYR A 302 -15.54 6.86 -3.89
C TYR A 302 -16.56 7.79 -4.53
N TRP A 303 -16.41 8.18 -5.81
CA TRP A 303 -17.47 8.84 -6.58
C TRP A 303 -18.78 8.04 -6.58
N LYS A 304 -18.70 6.71 -6.78
CA LYS A 304 -19.87 5.82 -6.73
C LYS A 304 -20.15 5.31 -5.32
N TYR A 305 -19.12 4.94 -4.57
CA TYR A 305 -19.24 4.28 -3.27
C TYR A 305 -18.92 5.23 -2.11
N ARG A 306 -19.57 6.40 -2.08
CA ARG A 306 -19.37 7.47 -1.09
C ARG A 306 -19.54 6.95 0.34
N HIS A 307 -18.56 7.22 1.20
CA HIS A 307 -18.53 6.83 2.62
C HIS A 307 -18.78 5.34 2.89
N HIS A 308 -18.63 4.48 1.88
CA HIS A 308 -19.04 3.10 1.97
C HIS A 308 -17.91 2.21 2.52
N PRO A 309 -18.16 1.34 3.52
CA PRO A 309 -17.12 0.54 4.18
C PRO A 309 -16.44 -0.49 3.26
N LYS A 310 -17.11 -0.90 2.17
CA LYS A 310 -16.55 -1.86 1.19
C LYS A 310 -15.71 -1.20 0.10
N ALA A 311 -15.70 0.12 -0.03
CA ALA A 311 -15.03 0.80 -1.14
C ALA A 311 -13.52 0.55 -1.17
N TYR A 312 -12.84 0.69 -0.02
CA TYR A 312 -11.40 0.42 0.07
C TYR A 312 -11.07 -1.07 -0.17
N ARG A 313 -11.92 -1.99 0.32
CA ARG A 313 -11.77 -3.42 0.02
C ARG A 313 -11.87 -3.72 -1.47
N ALA A 314 -12.79 -3.06 -2.17
CA ALA A 314 -12.91 -3.18 -3.61
C ALA A 314 -11.65 -2.68 -4.34
N VAL A 315 -11.06 -1.58 -3.88
CA VAL A 315 -9.78 -1.07 -4.43
C VAL A 315 -8.65 -2.09 -4.26
N ILE A 316 -8.53 -2.73 -3.10
CA ILE A 316 -7.53 -3.78 -2.87
C ILE A 316 -7.75 -4.97 -3.82
N LEU A 317 -9.01 -5.40 -4.00
CA LEU A 317 -9.35 -6.49 -4.94
C LEU A 317 -8.96 -6.13 -6.37
N ASP A 318 -9.22 -4.90 -6.82
CA ASP A 318 -8.84 -4.44 -8.16
C ASP A 318 -7.33 -4.55 -8.39
N VAL A 319 -6.50 -4.17 -7.41
CA VAL A 319 -5.04 -4.36 -7.46
C VAL A 319 -4.67 -5.83 -7.54
N GLY A 320 -5.31 -6.69 -6.74
CA GLY A 320 -5.09 -8.14 -6.78
C GLY A 320 -5.47 -8.81 -8.10
N HIS A 321 -6.56 -8.33 -8.74
CA HIS A 321 -6.96 -8.82 -10.07
C HIS A 321 -5.92 -8.46 -11.13
N ILE A 322 -5.41 -7.22 -11.10
CA ILE A 322 -4.33 -6.76 -11.98
C ILE A 322 -3.07 -7.57 -11.77
N SER A 323 -2.63 -7.74 -10.51
CA SER A 323 -1.40 -8.48 -10.22
C SER A 323 -1.48 -9.94 -10.66
N GLN A 324 -2.62 -10.61 -10.46
CA GLN A 324 -2.77 -12.01 -10.88
C GLN A 324 -2.72 -12.14 -12.41
N LEU A 325 -3.42 -11.27 -13.16
CA LEU A 325 -3.34 -11.30 -14.62
C LEU A 325 -1.92 -11.00 -15.11
N LEU A 326 -1.23 -10.05 -14.47
CA LEU A 326 0.16 -9.73 -14.77
C LEU A 326 1.08 -10.93 -14.58
N LEU A 327 0.99 -11.63 -13.44
CA LEU A 327 1.80 -12.82 -13.18
C LEU A 327 1.54 -13.93 -14.20
N THR A 328 0.27 -14.19 -14.55
CA THR A 328 -0.09 -15.22 -15.54
C THR A 328 0.40 -14.83 -16.94
N CYS A 329 0.22 -13.58 -17.37
CA CYS A 329 0.70 -13.11 -18.66
C CYS A 329 2.23 -13.08 -18.75
N ALA A 330 2.93 -12.76 -17.67
CA ALA A 330 4.39 -12.84 -17.62
C ALA A 330 4.87 -14.29 -17.72
N THR A 331 4.23 -15.21 -16.99
CA THR A 331 4.52 -16.65 -17.04
C THR A 331 4.35 -17.20 -18.46
N GLU A 332 3.25 -16.86 -19.14
CA GLU A 332 3.02 -17.28 -20.54
C GLU A 332 4.06 -16.75 -21.52
N GLN A 333 4.63 -15.57 -21.26
CA GLN A 333 5.74 -14.99 -22.03
C GLN A 333 7.10 -15.59 -21.65
N GLY A 334 7.15 -16.57 -20.74
CA GLY A 334 8.40 -17.15 -20.22
C GLY A 334 9.17 -16.24 -19.25
N LEU A 335 8.54 -15.16 -18.76
CA LEU A 335 9.14 -14.19 -17.86
C LEU A 335 8.96 -14.62 -16.39
N GLY A 336 9.88 -14.18 -15.54
CA GLY A 336 9.68 -14.12 -14.10
C GLY A 336 8.86 -12.89 -13.73
N ALA A 337 7.99 -13.01 -12.73
CA ALA A 337 7.28 -11.86 -12.18
C ALA A 337 6.97 -12.05 -10.69
N PHE A 338 6.76 -10.94 -9.99
CA PHE A 338 6.30 -10.93 -8.60
C PHE A 338 5.24 -9.85 -8.36
N VAL A 339 4.59 -9.94 -7.20
CA VAL A 339 3.84 -8.85 -6.57
C VAL A 339 4.22 -8.79 -5.09
N THR A 340 4.38 -7.59 -4.54
CA THR A 340 4.56 -7.36 -3.11
C THR A 340 3.75 -6.17 -2.64
N ALA A 341 3.19 -6.28 -1.43
CA ALA A 341 2.55 -5.18 -0.70
C ALA A 341 3.42 -4.72 0.50
N ALA A 342 4.58 -5.35 0.72
CA ALA A 342 5.61 -4.83 1.61
C ALA A 342 6.42 -3.80 0.85
N ILE A 343 5.94 -2.56 0.82
CA ILE A 343 6.49 -1.45 0.04
C ILE A 343 6.62 -0.22 0.92
N ASN A 344 7.45 0.75 0.53
CA ASN A 344 7.51 2.04 1.22
C ASN A 344 6.58 3.05 0.53
N GLU A 345 5.28 3.03 0.84
CA GLU A 345 4.30 3.89 0.19
C GLU A 345 4.65 5.37 0.30
N GLN A 346 5.08 5.84 1.48
CA GLN A 346 5.38 7.27 1.68
C GLN A 346 6.56 7.73 0.82
N ASP A 347 7.56 6.87 0.63
CA ASP A 347 8.70 7.17 -0.25
C ASP A 347 8.30 7.15 -1.73
N ILE A 348 7.48 6.17 -2.14
CA ILE A 348 6.95 6.09 -3.50
C ILE A 348 6.11 7.33 -3.83
N GLU A 349 5.23 7.74 -2.91
CA GLU A 349 4.39 8.94 -3.08
C GLU A 349 5.23 10.21 -3.21
N GLN A 350 6.27 10.37 -2.40
CA GLN A 350 7.17 11.52 -2.47
C GLN A 350 7.90 11.57 -3.81
N VAL A 351 8.43 10.42 -4.26
CA VAL A 351 9.17 10.32 -5.54
C VAL A 351 8.26 10.56 -6.74
N LEU A 352 7.02 10.05 -6.69
CA LEU A 352 6.07 10.16 -7.80
C LEU A 352 5.13 11.38 -7.71
N GLY A 353 5.30 12.22 -6.69
CA GLY A 353 4.50 13.45 -6.51
C GLY A 353 3.02 13.19 -6.23
N MET A 354 2.71 12.14 -5.46
CA MET A 354 1.33 11.72 -5.18
C MET A 354 0.77 12.39 -3.91
N ASP A 355 -0.52 12.75 -3.96
CA ASP A 355 -1.29 13.05 -2.75
C ASP A 355 -1.88 11.74 -2.21
N PRO A 356 -1.46 11.29 -1.02
CA PRO A 356 -1.81 9.97 -0.51
C PRO A 356 -3.30 9.76 -0.25
N MET A 357 -4.06 10.83 0.01
CA MET A 357 -5.50 10.69 0.24
C MET A 357 -6.31 10.69 -1.07
N GLN A 358 -5.66 10.94 -2.21
CA GLN A 358 -6.27 10.93 -3.54
C GLN A 358 -5.78 9.77 -4.41
N LEU A 359 -4.48 9.48 -4.35
CA LEU A 359 -3.78 8.49 -5.16
C LEU A 359 -2.58 7.96 -4.35
N SER A 360 -2.53 6.66 -4.10
CA SER A 360 -1.41 6.04 -3.37
C SER A 360 -1.11 4.66 -3.94
N PRO A 361 0.16 4.20 -3.93
CA PRO A 361 0.49 2.81 -4.22
C PRO A 361 -0.17 1.87 -3.20
N LEU A 362 -0.57 0.68 -3.64
CA LEU A 362 -0.96 -0.44 -2.76
C LEU A 362 -0.15 -1.71 -3.01
N ALA A 363 0.51 -1.82 -4.16
CA ALA A 363 1.39 -2.93 -4.48
C ALA A 363 2.42 -2.53 -5.53
N VAL A 364 3.54 -3.22 -5.53
CA VAL A 364 4.54 -3.18 -6.61
C VAL A 364 4.62 -4.56 -7.23
N CYS A 365 4.51 -4.62 -8.56
CA CYS A 365 4.85 -5.79 -9.33
C CYS A 365 6.23 -5.59 -9.98
N GLY A 366 6.94 -6.65 -10.31
CA GLY A 366 8.12 -6.59 -11.14
C GLY A 366 8.12 -7.73 -12.15
N VAL A 367 8.77 -7.50 -13.30
CA VAL A 367 8.84 -8.47 -14.39
C VAL A 367 10.19 -8.42 -15.08
N GLY A 368 10.68 -9.57 -15.53
CA GLY A 368 11.93 -9.70 -16.27
C GLY A 368 12.26 -11.15 -16.59
N TRP A 369 13.45 -11.37 -17.17
CA TRP A 369 13.96 -12.72 -17.38
C TRP A 369 14.29 -13.36 -16.03
N ARG A 370 13.85 -14.61 -15.84
CA ARG A 370 14.26 -15.39 -14.67
C ARG A 370 15.70 -15.87 -14.88
N ALA A 371 16.54 -15.71 -13.86
CA ALA A 371 17.90 -16.19 -13.89
C ALA A 371 17.96 -17.71 -14.05
N GLN A 372 19.07 -18.23 -14.59
CA GLN A 372 19.28 -19.67 -14.75
C GLN A 372 19.56 -20.39 -13.42
N GLN A 373 19.92 -19.67 -12.37
CA GLN A 373 20.26 -20.20 -11.06
C GLN A 373 19.41 -19.57 -9.98
N MET A 374 19.00 -20.37 -9.00
CA MET A 374 18.24 -19.92 -7.83
C MET A 374 19.21 -19.56 -6.70
N SER A 375 19.48 -18.26 -6.53
CA SER A 375 20.23 -17.73 -5.39
C SER A 375 19.32 -17.40 -4.20
N THR A 376 18.10 -16.96 -4.47
CA THR A 376 17.04 -16.67 -3.49
C THR A 376 15.93 -17.69 -3.61
N SER A 377 15.45 -18.25 -2.50
CA SER A 377 14.44 -19.31 -2.52
C SER A 377 13.11 -18.85 -3.14
N GLU A 378 12.62 -19.57 -4.14
CA GLU A 378 11.29 -19.41 -4.72
C GLU A 378 10.37 -20.54 -4.28
N PHE A 379 9.10 -20.22 -4.02
CA PHE A 379 8.11 -21.23 -3.64
C PHE A 379 7.58 -21.96 -4.89
N ASP A 380 8.17 -23.10 -5.21
CA ASP A 380 7.80 -24.00 -6.31
C ASP A 380 7.69 -25.46 -5.83
N PRO A 381 6.66 -25.80 -5.02
CA PRO A 381 6.48 -27.18 -4.54
C PRO A 381 6.16 -28.18 -5.65
N GLY A 382 5.76 -27.70 -6.83
CA GLY A 382 5.46 -28.54 -7.99
C GLY A 382 6.68 -28.87 -8.86
N GLY A 383 7.83 -28.23 -8.60
CA GLY A 383 9.06 -28.39 -9.38
C GLY A 383 8.87 -28.06 -10.86
N GLN A 384 8.00 -27.09 -11.17
CA GLN A 384 7.65 -26.73 -12.56
C GLN A 384 8.63 -25.73 -13.15
N VAL A 385 9.25 -24.91 -12.29
CA VAL A 385 10.16 -23.83 -12.67
C VAL A 385 11.60 -24.22 -12.36
N TRP A 386 11.83 -24.71 -11.14
CA TRP A 386 13.16 -25.13 -10.71
C TRP A 386 13.23 -26.65 -10.73
N THR A 387 14.04 -27.20 -11.64
CA THR A 387 14.36 -28.63 -11.59
C THR A 387 15.24 -28.88 -10.36
N PRO A 388 14.88 -29.82 -9.47
CA PRO A 388 15.75 -30.19 -8.36
C PRO A 388 17.09 -30.65 -8.94
N VAL A 389 18.19 -29.99 -8.55
CA VAL A 389 19.51 -30.59 -8.72
C VAL A 389 19.51 -31.78 -7.79
N LEU A 390 19.34 -32.99 -8.32
CA LEU A 390 19.60 -34.22 -7.59
C LEU A 390 21.08 -34.15 -7.19
N THR A 391 21.35 -33.74 -5.96
CA THR A 391 22.67 -33.92 -5.35
C THR A 391 22.92 -35.42 -5.36
N ALA A 392 23.82 -35.87 -6.23
CA ALA A 392 24.27 -37.26 -6.26
C ALA A 392 24.65 -37.66 -4.82
N GLU A 393 24.11 -38.79 -4.35
CA GLU A 393 24.56 -39.39 -3.10
C GLU A 393 26.09 -39.52 -3.14
N PRO A 394 26.81 -39.12 -2.07
CA PRO A 394 28.24 -39.37 -2.03
C PRO A 394 28.46 -40.88 -2.19
N PRO A 395 29.46 -41.32 -2.98
CA PRO A 395 29.71 -42.74 -3.15
C PRO A 395 29.96 -43.36 -1.77
N THR A 396 29.14 -44.35 -1.43
CA THR A 396 29.40 -45.25 -0.31
C THR A 396 30.70 -45.99 -0.61
N GLY A 397 31.79 -45.50 -0.05
CA GLY A 397 33.10 -46.15 -0.01
C GLY A 397 33.38 -46.70 1.38
#